data_AF-A0A416R0J7-F1
#
_entry.id   AF-A0A416R0J7-F1
#
_cell.length_a   1.000
_cell.length_b   1.000
_cell.length_c   1.000
_cell.angle_alpha   90.00
_cell.angle_beta   90.00
_cell.angle_gamma   90.00
#
_symmetry.space_group_name_H-M   'P 1'
#
loop_
_entity.id
_entity.type
_entity.pdbx_description
1 polymer ?
#
loop_
_entity_poly.entity_id
_entity_poly.type
_entity_poly.pdbx_seq_one_letter_code
_entity_poly.pdbx_strand_id
1 'polypeptide(L)'
;MKVVVYAICKNESQFVDRWMDSMEEADQVVVLDTGSTDDTVEKLRARGAEVTVEQIHPWRFDTARNRSLELVPEDADICVCTDLDEVFHPGWRAHLEEAWEPGAGQATYRYTWSFNPDGSEGVVFWYEKIHARRGYRWTHPVHEVLSWVGEGKPGPMVVADGVQLDHHPDPTKSRGQYLPLLELSVAEDPEDDRNAHYLGREYMFHGRWDDCIATLKRHLAMPKAVWRDERAASMRYIAKSYAQKGEGRLARDWYLRAIAEAPHLREPYMDLAMLLYEQEQWEGVLYFTGCALEIQERPRTYICEAAPWGSLPHDLRAIALYRTGRKAEALEEARLALSLEPGNERLRGNVALLEQETAGQTQ
;
A
#
# COMPACT_ATOMS: atom_id res chain seq x y z
N MET A 1 11.93 27.26 10.41
CA MET A 1 10.82 26.40 10.88
C MET A 1 11.45 25.21 11.55
N LYS A 2 11.04 24.85 12.78
CA LYS A 2 11.57 23.72 13.53
C LYS A 2 10.87 22.44 13.09
N VAL A 3 11.60 21.56 12.41
CA VAL A 3 11.12 20.27 11.91
C VAL A 3 11.62 19.16 12.82
N VAL A 4 10.71 18.40 13.42
CA VAL A 4 11.04 17.28 14.30
C VAL A 4 10.54 15.97 13.69
N VAL A 5 11.45 15.02 13.50
CA VAL A 5 11.10 13.65 13.19
C VAL A 5 10.81 12.91 14.50
N TYR A 6 9.75 12.11 14.50
CA TYR A 6 9.47 11.22 15.61
C TYR A 6 9.05 9.83 15.16
N ALA A 7 9.39 8.82 15.96
CA ALA A 7 9.11 7.43 15.65
C ALA A 7 8.84 6.60 16.90
N ILE A 8 8.23 5.43 16.69
CA ILE A 8 8.21 4.34 17.66
C ILE A 8 9.09 3.20 17.13
N CYS A 9 9.78 2.47 18.01
CA CYS A 9 10.57 1.32 17.60
C CYS A 9 10.53 0.16 18.59
N LYS A 10 10.90 -1.03 18.10
CA LYS A 10 11.21 -2.21 18.91
C LYS A 10 12.04 -3.21 18.10
N ASN A 11 13.26 -3.49 18.53
CA ASN A 11 14.21 -4.40 17.89
C ASN A 11 14.47 -4.05 16.42
N GLU A 12 14.88 -2.81 16.16
CA GLU A 12 15.08 -2.26 14.81
C GLU A 12 16.55 -1.94 14.52
N SER A 13 17.49 -2.57 15.22
CA SER A 13 18.93 -2.29 15.14
C SER A 13 19.49 -2.34 13.72
N GLN A 14 18.93 -3.20 12.87
CA GLN A 14 19.30 -3.35 11.46
C GLN A 14 18.96 -2.13 10.59
N PHE A 15 18.03 -1.27 11.03
CA PHE A 15 17.57 -0.13 10.24
C PHE A 15 18.05 1.22 10.75
N VAL A 16 18.56 1.28 11.99
CA VAL A 16 18.94 2.53 12.66
C VAL A 16 19.83 3.39 11.79
N ASP A 17 20.88 2.82 11.18
CA ASP A 17 21.87 3.63 10.47
C ASP A 17 21.29 4.31 9.23
N ARG A 18 20.62 3.55 8.35
CA ARG A 18 20.00 4.08 7.13
C ARG A 18 18.85 5.04 7.44
N TRP A 19 18.10 4.77 8.51
CA TRP A 19 16.99 5.64 8.91
C TRP A 19 17.53 6.97 9.40
N MET A 20 18.49 6.96 10.33
CA MET A 20 19.12 8.18 10.84
C MET A 20 19.84 8.99 9.76
N ASP A 21 20.47 8.34 8.76
CA ASP A 21 21.03 9.03 7.58
C ASP A 21 19.95 9.83 6.85
N SER A 22 18.77 9.23 6.62
CA SER A 22 17.67 9.92 5.92
C SER A 22 16.92 10.96 6.76
N MET A 23 17.02 10.90 8.09
CA MET A 23 16.41 11.89 8.99
C MET A 23 17.33 13.07 9.32
N GLU A 24 18.55 13.11 8.77
CA GLU A 24 19.57 14.11 9.12
C GLU A 24 19.18 15.56 8.80
N GLU A 25 18.24 15.76 7.88
CA GLU A 25 17.75 17.09 7.53
C GLU A 25 16.83 17.69 8.60
N ALA A 26 16.30 16.89 9.53
CA ALA A 26 15.47 17.37 10.63
C ALA A 26 16.28 18.12 11.69
N ASP A 27 15.65 19.06 12.40
CA ASP A 27 16.32 19.77 13.50
C ASP A 27 16.48 18.89 14.75
N GLN A 28 15.64 17.85 14.88
CA GLN A 28 15.64 16.93 16.00
C GLN A 28 14.99 15.60 15.60
N VAL A 29 15.46 14.51 16.21
CA VAL A 29 14.89 13.16 16.07
C VAL A 29 14.54 12.63 17.45
N VAL A 30 13.25 12.32 17.67
CA VAL A 30 12.70 11.82 18.94
C VAL A 30 12.18 10.41 18.76
N VAL A 31 12.63 9.46 19.56
CA VAL A 31 12.21 8.06 19.43
C VAL A 31 11.66 7.52 20.73
N LEU A 32 10.49 6.90 20.65
CA LEU A 32 9.94 6.07 21.71
C LEU A 32 10.28 4.60 21.42
N ASP A 33 11.23 4.06 22.17
CA ASP A 33 11.51 2.64 22.17
C ASP A 33 10.52 1.90 23.07
N THR A 34 9.81 0.92 22.51
CA THR A 34 8.72 0.21 23.20
C THR A 34 9.17 -1.08 23.91
N GLY A 35 10.47 -1.14 24.23
CA GLY A 35 11.12 -2.24 24.94
C GLY A 35 11.93 -3.15 24.03
N SER A 36 12.88 -2.57 23.28
CA SER A 36 13.91 -3.31 22.56
C SER A 36 14.79 -4.12 23.52
N THR A 37 15.27 -5.25 23.01
CA THR A 37 16.18 -6.17 23.69
C THR A 37 17.50 -6.37 22.93
N ASP A 38 17.59 -5.81 21.72
CA ASP A 38 18.84 -5.70 20.95
C ASP A 38 19.51 -4.33 21.21
N ASP A 39 20.51 -3.97 20.41
CA ASP A 39 21.28 -2.73 20.53
C ASP A 39 20.63 -1.50 19.83
N THR A 40 19.31 -1.55 19.56
CA THR A 40 18.58 -0.46 18.88
C THR A 40 18.74 0.88 19.60
N VAL A 41 18.55 0.87 20.94
CA VAL A 41 18.56 2.08 21.76
C VAL A 41 19.95 2.70 21.81
N GLU A 42 20.98 1.89 22.01
CA GLU A 42 22.38 2.32 22.03
C GLU A 42 22.76 2.95 20.69
N LYS A 43 22.43 2.31 19.56
CA LYS A 43 22.71 2.83 18.22
C LYS A 43 22.01 4.17 17.95
N LEU A 44 20.72 4.27 18.25
CA LEU A 44 19.95 5.51 18.03
C LEU A 44 20.55 6.69 18.81
N ARG A 45 20.90 6.47 20.09
CA ARG A 45 21.54 7.50 20.92
C ARG A 45 22.92 7.88 20.40
N ALA A 46 23.72 6.91 19.95
CA ALA A 46 25.03 7.17 19.36
C ALA A 46 24.94 8.01 18.07
N ARG A 47 23.82 7.90 17.35
CA ARG A 47 23.50 8.68 16.14
C ARG A 47 22.83 10.04 16.44
N GLY A 48 22.60 10.37 17.72
CA GLY A 48 22.07 11.67 18.15
C GLY A 48 20.55 11.73 18.33
N ALA A 49 19.82 10.61 18.23
CA ALA A 49 18.39 10.59 18.52
C ALA A 49 18.13 10.69 20.04
N GLU A 50 17.06 11.40 20.41
CA GLU A 50 16.56 11.44 21.78
C GLU A 50 15.64 10.25 22.03
N VAL A 51 16.16 9.23 22.72
CA VAL A 51 15.45 7.95 22.92
C VAL A 51 14.88 7.82 24.33
N THR A 52 13.55 7.75 24.42
CA THR A 52 12.82 7.35 25.63
C THR A 52 12.43 5.88 25.52
N VAL A 53 12.69 5.09 26.57
CA VAL A 53 12.32 3.68 26.63
C VAL A 53 11.10 3.51 27.53
N GLU A 54 9.98 3.05 26.98
CA GLU A 54 8.72 2.87 27.71
C GLU A 54 7.87 1.77 27.06
N GLN A 55 7.44 0.77 27.84
CA GLN A 55 6.59 -0.29 27.31
C GLN A 55 5.11 0.13 27.28
N ILE A 56 4.42 -0.18 26.19
CA ILE A 56 2.99 0.07 26.03
C ILE A 56 2.20 -1.21 26.29
N HIS A 57 1.33 -1.19 27.31
CA HIS A 57 0.47 -2.31 27.68
C HIS A 57 -0.94 -1.84 28.09
N PRO A 58 -2.02 -2.37 27.49
CA PRO A 58 -2.02 -3.29 26.33
C PRO A 58 -1.43 -2.63 25.07
N TRP A 59 -0.85 -3.43 24.18
CA TRP A 59 -0.23 -2.92 22.95
C TRP A 59 -1.26 -2.32 22.00
N ARG A 60 -1.00 -1.09 21.54
CA ARG A 60 -1.71 -0.41 20.46
C ARG A 60 -0.79 0.58 19.75
N PHE A 61 -0.89 0.69 18.43
CA PHE A 61 -0.08 1.62 17.65
C PHE A 61 -0.45 3.09 17.91
N ASP A 62 -1.75 3.43 17.98
CA ASP A 62 -2.20 4.80 18.33
C ASP A 62 -1.62 5.29 19.66
N THR A 63 -1.62 4.44 20.68
CA THR A 63 -1.17 4.77 22.03
C THR A 63 0.34 5.01 22.04
N ALA A 64 1.11 4.12 21.41
CA ALA A 64 2.54 4.29 21.25
C ALA A 64 2.88 5.58 20.46
N ARG A 65 2.19 5.84 19.34
CA ARG A 65 2.45 7.03 18.52
C ARG A 65 2.08 8.33 19.23
N ASN A 66 0.95 8.38 19.93
CA ASN A 66 0.61 9.55 20.75
C ASN A 66 1.64 9.76 21.86
N ARG A 67 2.10 8.69 22.50
CA ARG A 67 3.15 8.79 23.52
C ARG A 67 4.46 9.33 22.93
N SER A 68 4.85 8.90 21.72
CA SER A 68 6.02 9.47 21.03
C SER A 68 5.83 10.93 20.62
N LEU A 69 4.62 11.33 20.24
CA LEU A 69 4.29 12.72 19.89
C LEU A 69 4.33 13.64 21.12
N GLU A 70 3.95 13.16 22.30
CA GLU A 70 4.09 13.91 23.56
C GLU A 70 5.54 14.25 23.91
N LEU A 71 6.51 13.45 23.43
CA LEU A 71 7.93 13.70 23.62
C LEU A 71 8.46 14.76 22.65
N VAL A 72 7.74 15.08 21.57
CA VAL A 72 8.11 16.13 20.63
C VAL A 72 7.93 17.49 21.30
N PRO A 73 8.96 18.37 21.28
CA PRO A 73 8.88 19.68 21.91
C PRO A 73 7.70 20.53 21.44
N GLU A 74 7.16 21.34 22.35
CA GLU A 74 6.01 22.22 22.11
C GLU A 74 6.32 23.39 21.15
N ASP A 75 7.60 23.68 20.92
CA ASP A 75 8.12 24.68 19.97
C ASP A 75 8.41 24.10 18.57
N ALA A 76 8.11 22.82 18.33
CA ALA A 76 8.14 22.26 16.98
C ALA A 76 7.06 22.92 16.10
N ASP A 77 7.41 23.24 14.86
CA ASP A 77 6.46 23.75 13.88
C ASP A 77 5.85 22.58 13.09
N ILE A 78 6.71 21.67 12.60
CA ILE A 78 6.33 20.48 11.84
C ILE A 78 6.79 19.22 12.57
N CYS A 79 5.89 18.25 12.64
CA CYS A 79 6.14 16.90 13.12
C CYS A 79 6.08 15.92 11.95
N VAL A 80 7.12 15.09 11.82
CA VAL A 80 7.26 14.08 10.77
C VAL A 80 7.28 12.70 11.41
N CYS A 81 6.22 11.92 11.23
CA CYS A 81 6.19 10.55 11.76
C CYS A 81 6.64 9.56 10.69
N THR A 82 7.69 8.80 10.98
CA THR A 82 8.18 7.70 10.13
C THR A 82 8.39 6.44 10.96
N ASP A 83 8.40 5.30 10.30
CA ASP A 83 8.82 4.02 10.87
C ASP A 83 10.31 3.75 10.52
N LEU A 84 11.05 3.02 11.35
CA LEU A 84 12.51 2.86 11.18
C LEU A 84 12.88 2.11 9.89
N ASP A 85 11.95 1.39 9.28
CA ASP A 85 12.12 0.73 8.01
C ASP A 85 11.81 1.62 6.79
N GLU A 86 11.58 2.92 6.99
CA GLU A 86 11.30 3.91 5.95
C GLU A 86 12.48 4.87 5.74
N VAL A 87 12.73 5.31 4.51
CA VAL A 87 13.90 6.15 4.15
C VAL A 87 13.46 7.31 3.26
N PHE A 88 13.69 8.55 3.69
CA PHE A 88 13.47 9.72 2.83
C PHE A 88 14.57 9.85 1.78
N HIS A 89 14.20 10.35 0.60
CA HIS A 89 15.17 10.81 -0.39
C HIS A 89 15.81 12.14 0.06
N PRO A 90 17.10 12.38 -0.20
CA PRO A 90 17.76 13.63 0.14
C PRO A 90 17.06 14.85 -0.49
N GLY A 91 17.02 15.96 0.24
CA GLY A 91 16.32 17.19 -0.11
C GLY A 91 14.87 17.24 0.37
N TRP A 92 14.39 16.24 1.10
CA TRP A 92 12.99 16.16 1.53
C TRP A 92 12.58 17.36 2.39
N ARG A 93 13.48 17.91 3.22
CA ARG A 93 13.15 19.08 4.04
C ARG A 93 12.92 20.31 3.17
N ALA A 94 13.78 20.54 2.18
CA ALA A 94 13.65 21.70 1.31
C ALA A 94 12.31 21.69 0.55
N HIS A 95 11.93 20.54 -0.01
CA HIS A 95 10.64 20.35 -0.69
C HIS A 95 9.45 20.50 0.26
N LEU A 96 9.56 19.99 1.48
CA LEU A 96 8.53 20.16 2.49
C LEU A 96 8.36 21.64 2.89
N GLU A 97 9.46 22.35 3.17
CA GLU A 97 9.42 23.76 3.55
C GLU A 97 8.91 24.66 2.43
N GLU A 98 9.21 24.34 1.17
CA GLU A 98 8.67 25.04 -0.02
C GLU A 98 7.14 24.89 -0.11
N ALA A 99 6.61 23.70 0.18
CA ALA A 99 5.18 23.44 0.15
C ALA A 99 4.43 23.91 1.41
N TRP A 100 5.13 24.15 2.52
CA TRP A 100 4.51 24.43 3.81
C TRP A 100 4.08 25.89 3.96
N GLU A 101 2.85 26.17 3.57
CA GLU A 101 2.24 27.50 3.70
C GLU A 101 1.92 27.86 5.16
N PRO A 102 1.93 29.17 5.52
CA PRO A 102 1.50 29.61 6.84
C PRO A 102 0.09 29.11 7.20
N GLY A 103 -0.02 28.35 8.29
CA GLY A 103 -1.28 27.76 8.74
C GLY A 103 -1.61 26.39 8.17
N ALA A 104 -0.75 25.81 7.34
CA ALA A 104 -0.87 24.41 6.90
C ALA A 104 -0.99 23.46 8.10
N GLY A 105 -1.89 22.48 7.96
CA GLY A 105 -2.16 21.49 9.01
C GLY A 105 -1.42 20.18 8.80
N GLN A 106 -1.34 19.72 7.55
CA GLN A 106 -0.69 18.47 7.14
C GLN A 106 -0.02 18.63 5.78
N ALA A 107 0.94 17.76 5.49
CA ALA A 107 1.47 17.58 4.14
C ALA A 107 1.21 16.16 3.64
N THR A 108 0.86 16.07 2.37
CA THR A 108 0.88 14.83 1.60
C THR A 108 2.15 14.77 0.77
N TYR A 109 2.73 13.58 0.65
CA TYR A 109 3.97 13.35 -0.08
C TYR A 109 3.96 11.96 -0.71
N ARG A 110 4.89 11.73 -1.63
CA ARG A 110 4.97 10.48 -2.36
C ARG A 110 5.55 9.37 -1.49
N TYR A 111 4.93 8.21 -1.49
CA TYR A 111 5.37 7.05 -0.69
C TYR A 111 5.43 5.78 -1.54
N THR A 112 6.59 5.14 -1.54
CA THR A 112 6.81 3.83 -2.15
C THR A 112 6.65 2.76 -1.07
N TRP A 113 5.50 2.10 -1.04
CA TRP A 113 5.20 1.08 -0.04
C TRP A 113 5.90 -0.26 -0.31
N SER A 114 6.15 -0.57 -1.58
CA SER A 114 6.86 -1.79 -1.95
C SER A 114 7.67 -1.62 -3.23
N PHE A 115 8.66 -2.50 -3.37
CA PHE A 115 9.51 -2.59 -4.54
C PHE A 115 9.31 -3.95 -5.23
N ASN A 116 9.46 -3.96 -6.55
CA ASN A 116 9.53 -5.18 -7.34
C ASN A 116 10.91 -5.85 -7.16
N PRO A 117 11.07 -7.13 -7.54
CA PRO A 117 12.34 -7.85 -7.39
C PRO A 117 13.55 -7.21 -8.09
N ASP A 118 13.32 -6.39 -9.13
CA ASP A 118 14.36 -5.65 -9.86
C ASP A 118 14.71 -4.29 -9.23
N GLY A 119 14.08 -3.94 -8.11
CA GLY A 119 14.26 -2.67 -7.41
C GLY A 119 13.41 -1.51 -7.96
N SER A 120 12.59 -1.74 -9.00
CA SER A 120 11.62 -0.74 -9.45
C SER A 120 10.46 -0.60 -8.46
N GLU A 121 9.74 0.51 -8.52
CA GLU A 121 8.64 0.79 -7.60
C GLU A 121 7.43 -0.12 -7.87
N GLY A 122 6.99 -0.79 -6.81
CA GLY A 122 5.79 -1.62 -6.78
C GLY A 122 4.57 -0.77 -6.51
N VAL A 123 4.11 -0.76 -5.26
CA VAL A 123 2.94 0.04 -4.81
C VAL A 123 3.39 1.43 -4.42
N VAL A 124 2.73 2.44 -4.99
CA VAL A 124 3.02 3.86 -4.75
C VAL A 124 1.70 4.57 -4.49
N PHE A 125 1.68 5.42 -3.46
CA PHE A 125 0.57 6.32 -3.18
C PHE A 125 1.05 7.58 -2.47
N TRP A 126 0.12 8.50 -2.21
CA TRP A 126 0.41 9.72 -1.46
C TRP A 126 0.04 9.53 0.01
N TYR A 127 0.96 9.84 0.91
CA TYR A 127 0.88 9.57 2.34
C TYR A 127 0.87 10.85 3.17
N GLU A 128 0.25 10.81 4.36
CA GLU A 128 -0.18 12.00 5.10
C GLU A 128 0.26 12.04 6.58
N LYS A 129 1.46 11.55 6.90
CA LYS A 129 2.02 11.52 8.28
C LYS A 129 2.84 12.73 8.70
N ILE A 130 2.92 13.78 7.87
CA ILE A 130 3.57 15.05 8.22
C ILE A 130 2.48 16.04 8.64
N HIS A 131 2.64 16.66 9.81
CA HIS A 131 1.61 17.49 10.40
C HIS A 131 2.14 18.64 11.26
N ALA A 132 1.31 19.65 11.46
CA ALA A 132 1.56 20.69 12.44
C ALA A 132 1.59 20.10 13.85
N ARG A 133 2.40 20.67 14.74
CA ARG A 133 2.58 20.14 16.11
C ARG A 133 1.31 20.04 16.94
N ARG A 134 0.32 20.90 16.71
CA ARG A 134 -0.87 21.06 17.56
C ARG A 134 -2.14 20.60 16.85
N GLY A 135 -3.10 20.12 17.64
CA GLY A 135 -4.46 19.82 17.19
C GLY A 135 -4.65 18.45 16.55
N TYR A 136 -3.61 17.61 16.51
CA TYR A 136 -3.67 16.25 15.97
C TYR A 136 -3.50 15.18 17.04
N ARG A 137 -4.15 14.04 16.83
CA ARG A 137 -4.02 12.83 17.65
C ARG A 137 -4.03 11.60 16.75
N TRP A 138 -3.18 10.63 17.02
CA TRP A 138 -3.27 9.31 16.39
C TRP A 138 -4.49 8.56 16.90
N THR A 139 -5.30 8.01 15.99
CA THR A 139 -6.46 7.18 16.33
C THR A 139 -6.34 5.82 15.67
N HIS A 140 -7.07 4.84 16.23
CA HIS A 140 -7.13 3.43 15.85
C HIS A 140 -5.95 2.57 16.36
N PRO A 141 -6.22 1.39 16.94
CA PRO A 141 -5.18 0.52 17.49
C PRO A 141 -4.14 0.03 16.46
N VAL A 142 -4.49 0.04 15.18
CA VAL A 142 -3.67 -0.31 14.01
C VAL A 142 -4.24 0.41 12.77
N HIS A 143 -3.44 0.59 11.71
CA HIS A 143 -3.81 1.41 10.55
C HIS A 143 -4.14 2.86 10.96
N GLU A 144 -3.43 3.32 11.97
CA GLU A 144 -3.62 4.58 12.64
C GLU A 144 -3.57 5.79 11.70
N VAL A 145 -4.41 6.79 12.00
CA VAL A 145 -4.49 8.05 11.25
C VAL A 145 -4.38 9.25 12.17
N LEU A 146 -3.96 10.38 11.62
CA LEU A 146 -3.99 11.66 12.32
C LEU A 146 -5.40 12.25 12.27
N SER A 147 -6.06 12.28 13.41
CA SER A 147 -7.37 12.91 13.60
C SER A 147 -7.22 14.30 14.18
N TRP A 148 -7.98 15.25 13.63
CA TRP A 148 -8.07 16.61 14.20
C TRP A 148 -8.90 16.61 15.48
N VAL A 149 -8.34 17.13 16.56
CA VAL A 149 -8.96 17.26 17.89
C VAL A 149 -8.96 18.71 18.40
N GLY A 150 -8.48 19.66 17.60
CA GLY A 150 -8.49 21.08 17.93
C GLY A 150 -9.86 21.75 17.71
N GLU A 151 -9.98 23.01 18.12
CA GLU A 151 -11.16 23.81 17.83
C GLU A 151 -11.26 24.13 16.33
N GLY A 152 -12.48 24.13 15.79
CA GLY A 152 -12.71 24.47 14.38
C GLY A 152 -12.28 23.36 13.43
N LYS A 153 -11.60 23.75 12.34
CA LYS A 153 -11.15 22.84 11.27
C LYS A 153 -9.61 22.82 11.25
N PRO A 154 -9.00 21.69 10.84
CA PRO A 154 -7.56 21.66 10.60
C PRO A 154 -7.18 22.68 9.52
N GLY A 155 -5.92 23.11 9.54
CA GLY A 155 -5.31 23.86 8.44
C GLY A 155 -5.36 23.08 7.12
N PRO A 156 -5.14 23.76 5.98
CA PRO A 156 -5.14 23.08 4.68
C PRO A 156 -4.08 21.98 4.66
N MET A 157 -4.40 20.90 3.94
CA MET A 157 -3.46 19.85 3.60
C MET A 157 -2.71 20.27 2.34
N VAL A 158 -1.39 20.44 2.46
CA VAL A 158 -0.52 20.83 1.34
C VAL A 158 0.04 19.60 0.63
N VAL A 159 0.49 19.79 -0.61
CA VAL A 159 1.11 18.75 -1.43
C VAL A 159 2.59 19.06 -1.51
N ALA A 160 3.42 18.23 -0.87
CA ALA A 160 4.88 18.39 -0.85
C ALA A 160 5.50 17.64 -2.03
N ASP A 161 5.36 18.20 -3.24
CA ASP A 161 5.99 17.68 -4.44
C ASP A 161 7.52 17.62 -4.27
N GLY A 162 8.12 16.50 -4.66
CA GLY A 162 9.57 16.24 -4.47
C GLY A 162 9.93 15.54 -3.15
N VAL A 163 9.01 15.47 -2.18
CA VAL A 163 9.20 14.61 -1.01
C VAL A 163 8.86 13.17 -1.38
N GLN A 164 9.82 12.26 -1.18
CA GLN A 164 9.66 10.82 -1.39
C GLN A 164 10.16 10.04 -0.17
N LEU A 165 9.31 9.14 0.32
CA LEU A 165 9.60 8.20 1.39
C LEU A 165 9.48 6.75 0.87
N ASP A 166 10.49 5.93 1.11
CA ASP A 166 10.55 4.55 0.61
C ASP A 166 10.52 3.54 1.75
N HIS A 167 9.66 2.52 1.65
CA HIS A 167 9.50 1.48 2.66
C HIS A 167 10.33 0.22 2.34
N HIS A 168 11.18 -0.20 3.28
CA HIS A 168 12.06 -1.34 3.17
C HIS A 168 11.93 -2.29 4.38
N PRO A 169 10.77 -2.97 4.53
CA PRO A 169 10.46 -3.74 5.72
C PRO A 169 11.32 -4.98 5.89
N ASP A 170 11.44 -5.46 7.13
CA ASP A 170 11.95 -6.80 7.42
C ASP A 170 10.89 -7.85 7.01
N PRO A 171 11.14 -8.69 5.99
CA PRO A 171 10.17 -9.69 5.54
C PRO A 171 9.94 -10.81 6.58
N THR A 172 10.81 -10.93 7.59
CA THR A 172 10.70 -11.94 8.65
C THR A 172 9.82 -11.50 9.81
N LYS A 173 9.49 -10.20 9.91
CA LYS A 173 8.70 -9.66 11.01
C LYS A 173 7.24 -10.08 10.90
N SER A 174 6.73 -10.72 11.96
CA SER A 174 5.35 -11.19 11.99
C SER A 174 4.36 -10.03 12.01
N ARG A 175 3.34 -10.11 11.15
CA ARG A 175 2.16 -9.24 11.16
C ARG A 175 1.00 -9.80 11.99
N GLY A 176 1.21 -10.87 12.76
CA GLY A 176 0.16 -11.60 13.49
C GLY A 176 -0.63 -10.76 14.51
N GLN A 177 -0.11 -9.61 14.94
CA GLN A 177 -0.81 -8.67 15.82
C GLN A 177 -1.92 -7.84 15.12
N TYR A 178 -1.93 -7.78 13.79
CA TYR A 178 -2.81 -6.87 13.05
C TYR A 178 -4.27 -7.29 13.14
N LEU A 179 -4.57 -8.58 13.02
CA LEU A 179 -5.94 -9.07 13.05
C LEU A 179 -6.66 -8.79 14.39
N PRO A 180 -6.11 -9.15 15.57
CA PRO A 180 -6.74 -8.81 16.85
C PRO A 180 -6.91 -7.30 17.06
N LEU A 181 -5.96 -6.49 16.59
CA LEU A 181 -6.05 -5.02 16.69
C LEU A 181 -7.12 -4.45 15.75
N LEU A 182 -7.29 -5.01 14.55
CA LEU A 182 -8.38 -4.63 13.64
C LEU A 182 -9.75 -5.04 14.17
N GLU A 183 -9.87 -6.24 14.74
CA GLU A 183 -11.09 -6.70 15.42
C GLU A 183 -11.44 -5.74 16.57
N LEU A 184 -10.45 -5.34 17.37
CA LEU A 184 -10.62 -4.34 18.43
C LEU A 184 -11.03 -2.97 17.87
N SER A 185 -10.37 -2.50 16.81
CA SER A 185 -10.68 -1.20 16.17
C SER A 185 -12.14 -1.11 15.74
N VAL A 186 -12.63 -2.14 15.03
CA VAL A 186 -14.01 -2.20 14.55
C VAL A 186 -15.01 -2.41 15.69
N ALA A 187 -14.61 -3.07 16.78
CA ALA A 187 -15.46 -3.18 17.97
C ALA A 187 -15.61 -1.84 18.72
N GLU A 188 -14.54 -1.04 18.78
CA GLU A 188 -14.53 0.29 19.42
C GLU A 188 -15.26 1.35 18.59
N ASP A 189 -15.13 1.31 17.25
CA ASP A 189 -15.86 2.17 16.32
C ASP A 189 -16.49 1.37 15.18
N PRO A 190 -17.71 0.82 15.37
CA PRO A 190 -18.37 0.00 14.36
C PRO A 190 -18.74 0.73 13.08
N GLU A 191 -18.75 2.07 13.09
CA GLU A 191 -19.14 2.94 11.97
C GLU A 191 -17.93 3.53 11.22
N ASP A 192 -16.72 3.08 11.55
CA ASP A 192 -15.49 3.33 10.78
C ASP A 192 -15.44 2.40 9.57
N ASP A 193 -15.69 2.96 8.39
CA ASP A 193 -15.72 2.20 7.15
C ASP A 193 -14.31 1.73 6.73
N ARG A 194 -13.29 2.56 6.89
CA ARG A 194 -11.91 2.23 6.52
C ARG A 194 -11.39 1.02 7.29
N ASN A 195 -11.64 0.97 8.60
CA ASN A 195 -11.25 -0.19 9.40
C ASN A 195 -12.12 -1.41 9.15
N ALA A 196 -13.40 -1.24 8.80
CA ALA A 196 -14.22 -2.36 8.32
C ALA A 196 -13.67 -2.96 7.02
N HIS A 197 -13.21 -2.13 6.08
CA HIS A 197 -12.51 -2.59 4.87
C HIS A 197 -11.23 -3.36 5.22
N TYR A 198 -10.36 -2.78 6.05
CA TYR A 198 -9.10 -3.42 6.43
C TYR A 198 -9.31 -4.74 7.18
N LEU A 199 -10.29 -4.82 8.09
CA LEU A 199 -10.64 -6.06 8.79
C LEU A 199 -11.09 -7.15 7.82
N GLY A 200 -11.96 -6.82 6.86
CA GLY A 200 -12.40 -7.76 5.85
C GLY A 200 -11.26 -8.28 4.97
N ARG A 201 -10.35 -7.39 4.57
CA ARG A 201 -9.11 -7.75 3.85
C ARG A 201 -8.23 -8.68 4.69
N GLU A 202 -8.08 -8.39 5.98
CA GLU A 202 -7.27 -9.21 6.88
C GLU A 202 -7.89 -10.61 7.04
N TYR A 203 -9.20 -10.74 7.21
CA TYR A 203 -9.87 -12.05 7.19
C TYR A 203 -9.60 -12.83 5.91
N MET A 204 -9.57 -12.17 4.74
CA MET A 204 -9.21 -12.81 3.48
C MET A 204 -7.77 -13.35 3.52
N PHE A 205 -6.79 -12.60 4.02
CA PHE A 205 -5.41 -13.08 4.12
C PHE A 205 -5.25 -14.27 5.06
N HIS A 206 -6.10 -14.38 6.09
CA HIS A 206 -6.14 -15.53 7.00
C HIS A 206 -7.03 -16.68 6.51
N GLY A 207 -7.59 -16.60 5.31
CA GLY A 207 -8.46 -17.65 4.75
C GLY A 207 -9.83 -17.76 5.43
N ARG A 208 -10.22 -16.77 6.24
CA ARG A 208 -11.54 -16.68 6.88
C ARG A 208 -12.55 -16.10 5.89
N TRP A 209 -12.85 -16.87 4.83
CA TRP A 209 -13.61 -16.42 3.67
C TRP A 209 -15.00 -15.89 4.00
N ASP A 210 -15.75 -16.57 4.87
CA ASP A 210 -17.10 -16.14 5.25
C ASP A 210 -17.09 -14.86 6.09
N ASP A 211 -16.11 -14.69 6.98
CA ASP A 211 -15.92 -13.47 7.78
C ASP A 211 -15.51 -12.28 6.91
N CYS A 212 -14.64 -12.50 5.93
CA CYS A 212 -14.31 -11.52 4.90
C CYS A 212 -15.56 -11.07 4.15
N ILE A 213 -16.34 -12.01 3.60
CA ILE A 213 -17.54 -11.71 2.83
C ILE A 213 -18.57 -10.95 3.67
N ALA A 214 -18.82 -11.39 4.91
CA ALA A 214 -19.77 -10.74 5.81
C ALA A 214 -19.33 -9.31 6.17
N THR A 215 -18.05 -9.15 6.56
CA THR A 215 -17.48 -7.87 6.96
C THR A 215 -17.47 -6.86 5.81
N LEU A 216 -17.05 -7.29 4.61
CA LEU A 216 -16.98 -6.40 3.46
C LEU A 216 -18.35 -6.06 2.86
N LYS A 217 -19.33 -6.97 2.94
CA LYS A 217 -20.72 -6.62 2.59
C LYS A 217 -21.28 -5.57 3.56
N ARG A 218 -20.94 -5.67 4.84
CA ARG A 218 -21.29 -4.64 5.84
C ARG A 218 -20.64 -3.32 5.48
N HIS A 219 -19.33 -3.29 5.22
CA HIS A 219 -18.61 -2.10 4.74
C HIS A 219 -19.32 -1.45 3.54
N LEU A 220 -19.64 -2.21 2.50
CA LEU A 220 -20.29 -1.69 1.29
C LEU A 220 -21.69 -1.10 1.54
N ALA A 221 -22.36 -1.49 2.62
CA ALA A 221 -23.66 -0.98 3.04
C ALA A 221 -23.57 0.22 4.00
N MET A 222 -22.37 0.59 4.49
CA MET A 222 -22.18 1.73 5.38
C MET A 222 -22.41 3.05 4.64
N PRO A 223 -23.12 4.03 5.25
CA PRO A 223 -23.33 5.34 4.63
C PRO A 223 -22.05 6.15 4.39
N LYS A 224 -21.02 5.93 5.21
CA LYS A 224 -19.73 6.64 5.10
C LYS A 224 -18.77 6.03 4.07
N ALA A 225 -18.98 4.76 3.70
CA ALA A 225 -18.19 4.06 2.70
C ALA A 225 -18.55 4.56 1.29
N VAL A 226 -18.10 5.77 0.94
CA VAL A 226 -18.42 6.46 -0.32
C VAL A 226 -17.25 6.48 -1.30
N TRP A 227 -16.04 6.14 -0.85
CA TRP A 227 -14.86 6.17 -1.71
C TRP A 227 -14.81 4.96 -2.64
N ARG A 228 -14.99 5.23 -3.94
CA ARG A 228 -15.17 4.21 -4.99
C ARG A 228 -14.00 3.22 -5.08
N ASP A 229 -12.76 3.66 -4.90
CA ASP A 229 -11.59 2.79 -5.04
C ASP A 229 -11.55 1.74 -3.93
N GLU A 230 -11.76 2.13 -2.67
CA GLU A 230 -11.82 1.19 -1.54
C GLU A 230 -13.03 0.27 -1.62
N ARG A 231 -14.19 0.81 -2.03
CA ARG A 231 -15.39 0.00 -2.28
C ARG A 231 -15.11 -1.06 -3.35
N ALA A 232 -14.48 -0.70 -4.46
CA ALA A 232 -14.11 -1.65 -5.51
C ALA A 232 -13.12 -2.70 -4.99
N ALA A 233 -12.15 -2.32 -4.15
CA ALA A 233 -11.26 -3.27 -3.49
C ALA A 233 -12.00 -4.24 -2.55
N SER A 234 -12.96 -3.75 -1.75
CA SER A 234 -13.84 -4.62 -0.94
C SER A 234 -14.59 -5.62 -1.82
N MET A 235 -15.12 -5.19 -2.96
CA MET A 235 -15.79 -6.07 -3.92
C MET A 235 -14.84 -7.14 -4.50
N ARG A 236 -13.59 -6.76 -4.83
CA ARG A 236 -12.56 -7.70 -5.29
C ARG A 236 -12.21 -8.74 -4.22
N TYR A 237 -12.06 -8.34 -2.96
CA TYR A 237 -11.77 -9.29 -1.87
C TYR A 237 -12.94 -10.24 -1.58
N ILE A 238 -14.19 -9.75 -1.70
CA ILE A 238 -15.39 -10.61 -1.67
C ILE A 238 -15.34 -11.62 -2.83
N ALA A 239 -15.04 -11.16 -4.05
CA ALA A 239 -14.96 -12.01 -5.23
C ALA A 239 -13.88 -13.10 -5.08
N LYS A 240 -12.68 -12.73 -4.62
CA LYS A 240 -11.58 -13.66 -4.35
C LYS A 240 -11.98 -14.70 -3.30
N SER A 241 -12.66 -14.28 -2.24
CA SER A 241 -13.16 -15.20 -1.20
C SER A 241 -14.18 -16.19 -1.75
N TYR A 242 -15.11 -15.74 -2.60
CA TYR A 242 -16.02 -16.65 -3.31
C TYR A 242 -15.29 -17.62 -4.25
N ALA A 243 -14.28 -17.15 -4.98
CA ALA A 243 -13.48 -18.02 -5.85
C ALA A 243 -12.76 -19.11 -5.06
N GLN A 244 -12.17 -18.78 -3.91
CA GLN A 244 -11.52 -19.75 -3.01
C GLN A 244 -12.48 -20.78 -2.42
N LYS A 245 -13.77 -20.44 -2.31
CA LYS A 245 -14.85 -21.37 -1.92
C LYS A 245 -15.38 -22.22 -3.09
N GLY A 246 -14.84 -22.07 -4.30
CA GLY A 246 -15.33 -22.73 -5.52
C GLY A 246 -16.61 -22.11 -6.09
N GLU A 247 -17.04 -20.94 -5.58
CA GLU A 247 -18.26 -20.26 -5.99
C GLU A 247 -17.99 -19.30 -7.18
N GLY A 248 -17.42 -19.83 -8.27
CA GLY A 248 -16.86 -19.03 -9.38
C GLY A 248 -17.85 -18.08 -10.07
N ARG A 249 -19.14 -18.43 -10.14
CA ARG A 249 -20.17 -17.54 -10.68
C ARG A 249 -20.35 -16.29 -9.82
N LEU A 250 -20.35 -16.44 -8.49
CA LEU A 250 -20.47 -15.32 -7.57
C LEU A 250 -19.19 -14.47 -7.56
N ALA A 251 -18.02 -15.10 -7.66
CA ALA A 251 -16.76 -14.38 -7.84
C ALA A 251 -16.81 -13.47 -9.08
N ARG A 252 -17.22 -14.01 -10.23
CA ARG A 252 -17.41 -13.24 -11.46
C ARG A 252 -18.38 -12.07 -11.28
N ASP A 253 -19.55 -12.32 -10.68
CA ASP A 253 -20.55 -11.27 -10.43
C ASP A 253 -19.99 -10.12 -9.58
N TRP A 254 -19.14 -10.43 -8.58
CA TRP A 254 -18.50 -9.40 -7.73
C TRP A 254 -17.36 -8.66 -8.42
N TYR A 255 -16.54 -9.31 -9.24
CA TYR A 255 -15.55 -8.60 -10.03
C TYR A 255 -16.19 -7.63 -11.03
N LEU A 256 -17.30 -8.01 -11.67
CA LEU A 256 -18.05 -7.10 -12.54
C LEU A 256 -18.62 -5.90 -11.78
N ARG A 257 -19.08 -6.09 -10.53
CA ARG A 257 -19.47 -4.98 -9.66
C ARG A 257 -18.29 -4.07 -9.33
N ALA A 258 -17.12 -4.63 -9.03
CA ALA A 258 -15.91 -3.85 -8.77
C ALA A 258 -15.51 -3.00 -9.98
N ILE A 259 -15.60 -3.56 -11.19
CA ILE A 259 -15.37 -2.84 -12.45
C ILE A 259 -16.35 -1.67 -12.60
N ALA A 260 -17.65 -1.90 -12.35
CA ALA A 260 -18.65 -0.84 -12.42
C ALA A 260 -18.44 0.23 -11.32
N GLU A 261 -17.99 -0.19 -10.13
CA GLU A 261 -17.72 0.70 -9.00
C GLU A 261 -16.49 1.58 -9.26
N ALA A 262 -15.42 1.09 -9.88
CA ALA A 262 -14.22 1.89 -10.17
C ALA A 262 -13.62 1.53 -11.55
N PRO A 263 -14.22 2.00 -12.66
CA PRO A 263 -13.80 1.64 -14.02
C PRO A 263 -12.46 2.26 -14.43
N HIS A 264 -11.94 3.21 -13.66
CA HIS A 264 -10.62 3.83 -13.86
C HIS A 264 -9.47 3.05 -13.22
N LEU A 265 -9.75 1.96 -12.50
CA LEU A 265 -8.75 1.08 -11.90
C LEU A 265 -8.50 -0.14 -12.78
N ARG A 266 -7.24 -0.56 -12.96
CA ARG A 266 -6.90 -1.79 -13.72
C ARG A 266 -7.22 -3.06 -12.93
N GLU A 267 -7.11 -2.97 -11.62
CA GLU A 267 -7.12 -4.09 -10.70
C GLU A 267 -8.39 -4.95 -10.80
N PRO A 268 -9.62 -4.39 -10.84
CA PRO A 268 -10.84 -5.19 -11.02
C PRO A 268 -10.88 -5.96 -12.35
N TYR A 269 -10.37 -5.37 -13.44
CA TYR A 269 -10.31 -6.01 -14.75
C TYR A 269 -9.31 -7.15 -14.76
N MET A 270 -8.13 -6.93 -14.16
CA MET A 270 -7.07 -7.93 -14.09
C MET A 270 -7.44 -9.12 -13.21
N ASP A 271 -8.10 -8.90 -12.08
CA ASP A 271 -8.61 -9.99 -11.25
C ASP A 271 -9.66 -10.84 -11.99
N LEU A 272 -10.55 -10.21 -12.74
CA LEU A 272 -11.53 -10.93 -13.56
C LEU A 272 -10.83 -11.70 -14.70
N ALA A 273 -9.83 -11.11 -15.35
CA ALA A 273 -9.04 -11.78 -16.37
C ALA A 273 -8.33 -13.02 -15.81
N MET A 274 -7.80 -12.96 -14.58
CA MET A 274 -7.20 -14.12 -13.90
C MET A 274 -8.23 -15.22 -13.63
N LEU A 275 -9.42 -14.88 -13.14
CA LEU A 275 -10.50 -15.87 -12.94
C LEU A 275 -10.89 -16.54 -14.27
N LEU A 276 -10.95 -15.77 -15.36
CA LEU A 276 -11.27 -16.29 -16.70
C LEU A 276 -10.14 -17.13 -17.28
N TYR A 277 -8.89 -16.79 -16.98
CA TYR A 277 -7.71 -17.57 -17.32
C TYR A 277 -7.75 -18.96 -16.67
N GLU A 278 -8.06 -19.03 -15.37
CA GLU A 278 -8.24 -20.30 -14.64
C GLU A 278 -9.38 -21.16 -15.22
N GLN A 279 -10.36 -20.52 -15.85
CA GLN A 279 -11.49 -21.17 -16.52
C GLN A 279 -11.27 -21.41 -18.03
N GLU A 280 -10.06 -21.12 -18.53
CA GLU A 280 -9.70 -21.22 -19.95
C GLU A 280 -10.62 -20.42 -20.90
N GLN A 281 -11.25 -19.34 -20.42
CA GLN A 281 -12.09 -18.45 -21.21
C GLN A 281 -11.24 -17.39 -21.93
N TRP A 282 -10.47 -17.83 -22.92
CA TRP A 282 -9.41 -17.05 -23.58
C TRP A 282 -9.89 -15.72 -24.19
N GLU A 283 -11.02 -15.69 -24.88
CA GLU A 283 -11.56 -14.42 -25.42
C GLU A 283 -11.95 -13.44 -24.31
N GLY A 284 -12.42 -13.95 -23.17
CA GLY A 284 -12.71 -13.14 -22.00
C GLY A 284 -11.43 -12.55 -21.40
N VAL A 285 -10.35 -13.34 -21.30
CA VAL A 285 -9.03 -12.86 -20.87
C VAL A 285 -8.59 -11.69 -21.74
N LEU A 286 -8.69 -11.83 -23.07
CA LEU A 286 -8.27 -10.78 -24.01
C LEU A 286 -9.09 -9.51 -23.91
N TYR A 287 -10.40 -9.64 -23.72
CA TYR A 287 -11.29 -8.49 -23.56
C TYR A 287 -10.92 -7.69 -22.30
N PHE A 288 -10.89 -8.34 -21.13
CA PHE A 288 -10.70 -7.61 -19.87
C PHE A 288 -9.27 -7.10 -19.69
N THR A 289 -8.25 -7.83 -20.16
CA THR A 289 -6.87 -7.29 -20.20
C THR A 289 -6.75 -6.11 -21.18
N GLY A 290 -7.47 -6.13 -22.30
CA GLY A 290 -7.56 -5.00 -23.22
C GLY A 290 -8.13 -3.75 -22.54
N CYS A 291 -9.28 -3.90 -21.85
CA CYS A 291 -9.86 -2.80 -21.06
C CYS A 291 -8.90 -2.27 -20.00
N ALA A 292 -8.15 -3.15 -19.30
CA ALA A 292 -7.15 -2.71 -18.33
C ALA A 292 -6.03 -1.88 -19.00
N LEU A 293 -5.55 -2.29 -20.17
CA LEU A 293 -4.48 -1.58 -20.88
C LEU A 293 -4.91 -0.23 -21.49
N GLU A 294 -6.21 -0.02 -21.73
CA GLU A 294 -6.75 1.30 -22.12
C GLU A 294 -6.60 2.35 -21.00
N ILE A 295 -6.48 1.91 -19.74
CA ILE A 295 -6.26 2.79 -18.59
C ILE A 295 -4.75 3.12 -18.53
N GLN A 296 -4.37 4.30 -19.01
CA GLN A 296 -2.97 4.72 -19.14
C GLN A 296 -2.43 5.48 -17.92
N GLU A 297 -3.31 6.17 -17.18
CA GLU A 297 -2.91 6.98 -16.03
C GLU A 297 -2.96 6.16 -14.75
N ARG A 298 -1.80 6.01 -14.09
CA ARG A 298 -1.70 5.28 -12.83
C ARG A 298 -2.30 6.08 -11.67
N PRO A 299 -3.35 5.59 -11.01
CA PRO A 299 -3.98 6.29 -9.89
C PRO A 299 -3.02 6.46 -8.70
N ARG A 300 -3.16 7.57 -7.96
CA ARG A 300 -2.36 7.90 -6.77
C ARG A 300 -2.87 7.22 -5.48
N THR A 301 -3.74 6.22 -5.60
CA THR A 301 -4.39 5.53 -4.47
C THR A 301 -3.60 4.30 -4.01
N TYR A 302 -3.65 3.99 -2.70
CA TYR A 302 -3.04 2.78 -2.15
C TYR A 302 -3.73 1.48 -2.62
N ILE A 303 -4.89 1.56 -3.28
CA ILE A 303 -5.55 0.42 -3.92
C ILE A 303 -4.81 -0.03 -5.19
N CYS A 304 -3.89 0.80 -5.71
CA CYS A 304 -3.15 0.48 -6.92
C CYS A 304 -2.08 -0.58 -6.67
N GLU A 305 -2.19 -1.74 -7.33
CA GLU A 305 -1.27 -2.87 -7.17
C GLU A 305 -0.19 -2.88 -8.25
N ALA A 306 0.97 -3.49 -8.00
CA ALA A 306 2.07 -3.50 -8.97
C ALA A 306 1.76 -4.36 -10.21
N ALA A 307 1.19 -5.56 -10.02
CA ALA A 307 1.04 -6.54 -11.09
C ALA A 307 0.18 -6.05 -12.28
N PRO A 308 -0.99 -5.40 -12.10
CA PRO A 308 -1.77 -4.83 -13.20
C PRO A 308 -1.07 -3.76 -14.03
N TRP A 309 0.03 -3.20 -13.53
CA TRP A 309 0.85 -2.16 -14.17
C TRP A 309 2.20 -2.69 -14.68
N GLY A 310 2.51 -3.96 -14.41
CA GLY A 310 3.72 -4.65 -14.88
C GLY A 310 3.47 -5.58 -16.06
N SER A 311 4.21 -6.69 -16.12
CA SER A 311 4.18 -7.68 -17.21
C SER A 311 2.87 -8.47 -17.30
N LEU A 312 2.08 -8.56 -16.22
CA LEU A 312 0.92 -9.46 -16.09
C LEU A 312 -0.15 -9.29 -17.20
N PRO A 313 -0.62 -8.07 -17.55
CA PRO A 313 -1.62 -7.92 -18.61
C PRO A 313 -1.13 -8.47 -19.96
N HIS A 314 0.12 -8.20 -20.30
CA HIS A 314 0.73 -8.65 -21.56
C HIS A 314 0.98 -10.16 -21.56
N ASP A 315 1.42 -10.72 -20.44
CA ASP A 315 1.62 -12.18 -20.31
C ASP A 315 0.31 -12.96 -20.45
N LEU A 316 -0.76 -12.53 -19.78
CA LEU A 316 -2.09 -13.15 -19.94
C LEU A 316 -2.60 -13.05 -21.38
N ARG A 317 -2.39 -11.91 -22.04
CA ARG A 317 -2.75 -11.71 -23.44
C ARG A 317 -1.96 -12.63 -24.36
N ALA A 318 -0.64 -12.75 -24.18
CA ALA A 318 0.20 -13.64 -24.95
C ALA A 318 -0.31 -15.09 -24.87
N ILE A 319 -0.63 -15.57 -23.67
CA ILE A 319 -1.16 -16.93 -23.47
C ILE A 319 -2.53 -17.08 -24.15
N ALA A 320 -3.45 -16.14 -23.98
CA ALA A 320 -4.79 -16.23 -24.56
C ALA A 320 -4.80 -16.12 -26.10
N LEU A 321 -3.95 -15.27 -26.68
CA LEU A 321 -3.75 -15.17 -28.14
C LEU A 321 -3.20 -16.48 -28.70
N TYR A 322 -2.20 -17.06 -28.02
CA TYR A 322 -1.65 -18.36 -28.40
C TYR A 322 -2.72 -19.46 -28.40
N ARG A 323 -3.51 -19.54 -27.32
CA ARG A 323 -4.59 -20.54 -27.14
C ARG A 323 -5.72 -20.41 -28.16
N THR A 324 -5.85 -19.24 -28.78
CA THR A 324 -6.85 -18.95 -29.81
C THR A 324 -6.26 -18.92 -31.22
N GLY A 325 -5.00 -19.35 -31.39
CA GLY A 325 -4.34 -19.50 -32.69
C GLY A 325 -3.72 -18.23 -33.27
N ARG A 326 -3.77 -17.10 -32.56
CA ARG A 326 -3.23 -15.80 -32.97
C ARG A 326 -1.75 -15.67 -32.60
N LYS A 327 -0.91 -16.55 -33.16
CA LYS A 327 0.49 -16.71 -32.74
C LYS A 327 1.37 -15.48 -32.97
N ALA A 328 1.15 -14.74 -34.05
CA ALA A 328 1.91 -13.51 -34.33
C ALA A 328 1.64 -12.43 -33.26
N GLU A 329 0.36 -12.17 -32.97
CA GLU A 329 -0.05 -11.24 -31.91
C GLU A 329 0.43 -11.73 -30.53
N ALA A 330 0.38 -13.05 -30.28
CA ALA A 330 0.88 -13.64 -29.04
C ALA A 330 2.38 -13.34 -28.82
N LEU A 331 3.18 -13.42 -29.88
CA LEU A 331 4.61 -13.10 -29.83
C LEU A 331 4.86 -11.61 -29.53
N GLU A 332 4.04 -10.72 -30.08
CA GLU A 332 4.13 -9.29 -29.78
C GLU A 332 3.87 -9.01 -28.29
N GLU A 333 2.78 -9.55 -27.74
CA GLU A 333 2.45 -9.40 -26.32
C GLU A 333 3.50 -10.08 -25.41
N ALA A 334 4.03 -11.24 -25.79
CA ALA A 334 5.08 -11.92 -25.03
C ALA A 334 6.37 -11.09 -24.94
N ARG A 335 6.73 -10.39 -26.02
CA ARG A 335 7.89 -9.48 -26.04
C ARG A 335 7.66 -8.25 -25.17
N LEU A 336 6.44 -7.70 -25.15
CA LEU A 336 6.06 -6.61 -24.25
C LEU A 336 6.11 -7.05 -22.78
N ALA A 337 5.60 -8.24 -22.46
CA ALA A 337 5.70 -8.79 -21.11
C ALA A 337 7.17 -8.93 -20.68
N LEU A 338 8.02 -9.47 -21.54
CA LEU A 338 9.46 -9.65 -21.27
C LEU A 338 10.21 -8.32 -21.15
N SER A 339 9.85 -7.29 -21.92
CA SER A 339 10.51 -5.98 -21.82
C SER A 339 10.21 -5.28 -20.49
N LEU A 340 9.04 -5.55 -19.90
CA LEU A 340 8.63 -5.06 -18.58
C LEU A 340 9.25 -5.86 -17.43
N GLU A 341 9.68 -7.10 -17.67
CA GLU A 341 10.34 -7.94 -16.67
C GLU A 341 11.50 -8.76 -17.27
N PRO A 342 12.62 -8.11 -17.67
CA PRO A 342 13.67 -8.75 -18.49
C PRO A 342 14.38 -9.93 -17.80
N GLY A 343 14.36 -9.96 -16.47
CA GLY A 343 14.93 -11.03 -15.64
C GLY A 343 14.04 -12.27 -15.52
N ASN A 344 12.81 -12.27 -16.05
CA ASN A 344 11.87 -13.37 -15.89
C ASN A 344 12.15 -14.50 -16.90
N GLU A 345 12.77 -15.59 -16.44
CA GLU A 345 13.09 -16.77 -17.26
C GLU A 345 11.87 -17.41 -17.91
N ARG A 346 10.71 -17.40 -17.23
CA ARG A 346 9.46 -17.95 -17.78
C ARG A 346 9.00 -17.13 -18.99
N LEU A 347 9.02 -15.81 -18.89
CA LEU A 347 8.65 -14.93 -20.02
C LEU A 347 9.61 -15.07 -21.19
N ARG A 348 10.91 -15.21 -20.91
CA ARG A 348 11.92 -15.48 -21.95
C ARG A 348 11.66 -16.80 -22.68
N GLY A 349 11.31 -17.85 -21.93
CA GLY A 349 10.91 -19.14 -22.49
C GLY A 349 9.67 -19.02 -23.39
N ASN A 350 8.66 -18.25 -22.96
CA ASN A 350 7.45 -18.01 -23.76
C ASN A 350 7.78 -17.33 -25.10
N VAL A 351 8.63 -16.29 -25.09
CA VAL A 351 9.07 -15.62 -26.33
C VAL A 351 9.79 -16.59 -27.25
N ALA A 352 10.78 -17.34 -26.74
CA ALA A 352 11.56 -18.28 -27.54
C ALA A 352 10.68 -19.38 -28.18
N LEU A 353 9.68 -19.88 -27.46
CA LEU A 353 8.71 -20.85 -27.99
C LEU A 353 7.89 -20.25 -29.15
N LEU A 354 7.33 -19.06 -28.94
CA LEU A 354 6.49 -18.39 -29.94
C LEU A 354 7.28 -17.99 -31.19
N GLU A 355 8.57 -17.62 -31.06
CA GLU A 355 9.45 -17.34 -32.20
C GLU A 355 9.68 -18.59 -33.07
N GLN A 356 9.91 -19.74 -32.44
CA GLN A 356 10.08 -21.01 -33.18
C GLN A 356 8.79 -21.39 -33.93
N GLU A 357 7.64 -21.26 -33.28
CA GLU A 357 6.36 -21.64 -33.87
C GLU A 357 5.88 -20.69 -34.98
N THR A 358 6.23 -19.40 -34.92
CA THR A 358 5.88 -18.43 -35.96
C THR A 358 6.84 -18.50 -37.15
N ALA A 359 8.13 -18.78 -36.93
CA ALA A 359 9.10 -19.01 -38.01
C ALA A 359 8.73 -20.21 -38.90
N GLY A 360 8.19 -21.28 -38.30
CA GLY A 360 7.74 -22.48 -39.02
C GLY A 360 6.47 -22.32 -39.87
N GLN A 361 5.75 -21.20 -39.77
CA GLN A 361 4.56 -20.91 -40.58
C GLN A 361 4.85 -20.08 -41.85
N THR A 362 6.11 -19.64 -42.02
CA THR A 362 6.53 -18.81 -43.17
C THR A 362 7.30 -19.62 -44.23
N GLN A 363 7.35 -20.94 -44.09
CA GLN A 363 7.80 -21.94 -45.08
C GLN A 363 6.62 -22.78 -45.53
#